data_AF-F2Z6D6-F1
#
_entry.id   AF-F2Z6D6-F1
#
_cell.length_a   1.000
_cell.length_b   1.000
_cell.length_c   1.000
_cell.angle_alpha   90.00
_cell.angle_beta   90.00
_cell.angle_gamma   90.00
#
_symmetry.space_group_name_H-M   'P 1'
#
loop_
_entity.id
_entity.type
_entity.pdbx_description
1 polymer ?
#
loop_
_entity_poly.entity_id
_entity_poly.type
_entity_poly.pdbx_seq_one_letter_code
_entity_poly.pdbx_strand_id
1 'polypeptide(L)'
;MSVSEFSHKEQPTTLVLFDVDGTLTPARLTVSDEVRDILKRLREKVVIGFVGGSDLSKQLEQLGSDVLDQFDYAFSENGLTAYRLGKELASQSFIEWIGEEEYNKLAKFILQYLASIDLPKRRGTFLEFRNGMINVSPIGRNASTAERNEFEQFDKEHQVRAKFVEALKKEFAHLSLTFSIGGQISFDVFPTGWDKTYCLRHVEADGFKEIHFFGDKTYKGGNDYEIYVDDRTIGHSVESPADTVRILKELFDL
;
A
#
# COMPACT_ATOMS: atom_id res chain seq x y z
N MET A 1 19.64 13.30 -7.23
CA MET A 1 19.34 14.75 -7.21
C MET A 1 19.18 15.08 -5.75
N SER A 2 20.03 15.93 -5.19
CA SER A 2 20.23 16.00 -3.74
C SER A 2 19.17 16.84 -3.02
N VAL A 3 19.16 16.76 -1.68
CA VAL A 3 18.48 17.61 -0.68
C VAL A 3 18.37 19.14 -1.01
N SER A 4 19.08 19.64 -2.02
CA SER A 4 19.12 21.06 -2.38
C SER A 4 17.75 21.68 -2.65
N GLU A 5 16.79 20.96 -3.23
CA GLU A 5 15.43 21.49 -3.50
C GLU A 5 14.63 21.77 -2.21
N PHE A 6 14.95 21.05 -1.13
CA PHE A 6 14.31 21.17 0.16
C PHE A 6 15.05 22.09 1.13
N SER A 7 16.13 22.74 0.67
CA SER A 7 17.03 23.57 1.50
C SER A 7 16.39 24.75 2.21
N HIS A 8 15.15 25.11 1.86
CA HIS A 8 14.36 26.15 2.53
C HIS A 8 13.74 25.67 3.86
N LYS A 9 13.75 24.36 4.14
CA LYS A 9 13.26 23.76 5.39
C LYS A 9 14.31 23.80 6.49
N GLU A 10 13.89 23.77 7.76
CA GLU A 10 14.79 23.80 8.92
C GLU A 10 15.75 22.60 8.98
N GLN A 11 15.24 21.41 8.66
CA GLN A 11 15.90 20.11 8.72
C GLN A 11 15.68 19.35 7.39
N PRO A 12 16.30 19.81 6.29
CA PRO A 12 16.00 19.33 4.94
C PRO A 12 16.52 17.89 4.68
N THR A 13 17.39 17.38 5.55
CA THR A 13 17.91 16.00 5.47
C THR A 13 17.04 14.97 6.19
N THR A 14 15.90 15.38 6.75
CA THR A 14 14.95 14.52 7.45
C THR A 14 13.66 14.42 6.65
N LEU A 15 13.21 13.19 6.42
CA LEU A 15 11.95 12.85 5.77
C LEU A 15 11.02 12.21 6.79
N VAL A 16 9.74 12.59 6.78
CA VAL A 16 8.70 11.92 7.56
C VAL A 16 7.63 11.38 6.61
N LEU A 17 7.47 10.07 6.62
CA LEU A 17 6.47 9.33 5.86
C LEU A 17 5.32 8.90 6.77
N PHE A 18 4.11 8.97 6.24
CA PHE A 18 2.90 8.59 6.96
C PHE A 18 2.11 7.56 6.17
N ASP A 19 1.64 6.49 6.82
CA ASP A 19 0.41 5.83 6.39
C ASP A 19 -0.78 6.81 6.42
N VAL A 20 -1.87 6.48 5.72
CA VAL A 20 -3.06 7.33 5.62
C VAL A 20 -4.17 6.86 6.59
N ASP A 21 -4.68 5.64 6.39
CA ASP A 21 -5.92 5.13 6.99
C ASP A 21 -5.66 4.56 8.40
N GLY A 22 -6.04 5.30 9.44
CA GLY A 22 -5.73 4.96 10.85
C GLY A 22 -4.58 5.79 11.42
N THR A 23 -3.73 6.35 10.55
CA THR A 23 -2.54 7.12 10.91
C THR A 23 -2.73 8.63 10.77
N LEU A 24 -3.15 9.11 9.59
CA LEU A 24 -3.48 10.53 9.37
C LEU A 24 -4.97 10.80 9.48
N THR A 25 -5.80 9.82 9.15
CA THR A 25 -7.26 9.92 9.22
C THR A 25 -7.82 8.79 10.07
N PRO A 26 -9.01 8.95 10.67
CA PRO A 26 -9.73 7.79 11.18
C PRO A 26 -10.07 6.85 10.01
N ALA A 27 -10.15 5.55 10.27
CA ALA A 27 -10.38 4.55 9.23
C ALA A 27 -11.57 4.90 8.31
N ARG A 28 -11.31 5.09 7.02
CA ARG A 28 -12.30 5.44 5.98
C ARG A 28 -13.02 6.78 6.19
N LEU A 29 -12.44 7.69 6.95
CA LEU A 29 -12.94 9.06 7.14
C LEU A 29 -11.92 10.09 6.66
N THR A 30 -12.34 11.36 6.66
CA THR A 30 -11.51 12.51 6.25
C THR A 30 -10.56 12.95 7.35
N VAL A 31 -9.43 13.54 6.96
CA VAL A 31 -8.47 14.17 7.86
C VAL A 31 -9.10 15.33 8.63
N SER A 32 -8.70 15.50 9.89
CA SER A 32 -9.15 16.59 10.76
C SER A 32 -8.30 17.85 10.59
N ASP A 33 -8.85 19.01 10.97
CA ASP A 33 -8.11 20.28 10.90
C ASP A 33 -6.87 20.27 11.80
N GLU A 34 -6.92 19.59 12.96
CA GLU A 34 -5.75 19.44 13.84
C GLU A 34 -4.59 18.71 13.14
N VAL A 35 -4.88 17.64 12.41
CA VAL A 35 -3.86 16.89 11.66
C VAL A 35 -3.33 17.73 10.49
N ARG A 36 -4.19 18.48 9.80
CA ARG A 36 -3.75 19.40 8.73
C ARG A 36 -2.81 20.48 9.27
N ASP A 37 -3.17 21.09 10.39
CA ASP A 37 -2.37 22.15 11.01
C ASP A 37 -1.01 21.64 11.47
N ILE A 38 -0.95 20.45 12.09
CA ILE A 38 0.34 19.89 12.51
C ILE A 38 1.22 19.53 11.32
N LEU A 39 0.65 18.96 10.24
CA LEU A 39 1.40 18.61 9.04
C LEU A 39 1.96 19.86 8.34
N LYS A 40 1.17 20.94 8.28
CA LYS A 40 1.64 22.22 7.72
C LYS A 40 2.84 22.76 8.47
N ARG A 41 2.79 22.77 9.81
CA ARG A 41 3.90 23.23 10.66
C ARG A 41 5.11 22.29 10.58
N LEU A 42 4.87 20.98 10.53
CA LEU A 42 5.92 19.98 10.33
C LEU A 42 6.64 20.19 8.99
N ARG A 43 5.91 20.51 7.91
CA ARG A 43 6.46 20.72 6.57
C ARG A 43 7.38 21.94 6.47
N GLU A 44 7.25 22.93 7.35
CA GLU A 44 8.20 24.04 7.45
C GLU A 44 9.56 23.55 8.01
N LYS A 45 9.53 22.49 8.83
CA LYS A 45 10.73 21.90 9.44
C LYS A 45 11.38 20.82 8.59
N VAL A 46 10.62 19.84 8.11
CA VAL A 46 11.14 18.62 7.46
C VAL A 46 10.46 18.35 6.13
N VAL A 47 11.02 17.42 5.35
CA VAL A 47 10.32 16.90 4.16
C VAL A 47 9.24 15.95 4.62
N ILE A 48 8.03 16.05 4.07
CA ILE A 48 6.93 15.15 4.45
C ILE A 48 6.36 14.43 3.22
N GLY A 49 5.91 13.20 3.44
CA GLY A 49 5.15 12.46 2.44
C GLY A 49 4.17 11.47 3.04
N PHE A 50 3.22 11.01 2.24
CA PHE A 50 2.36 9.89 2.63
C PHE A 50 2.60 8.67 1.74
N VAL A 51 2.32 7.49 2.27
CA VAL A 51 2.34 6.21 1.54
C VAL A 51 1.12 5.37 1.90
N GLY A 52 0.27 5.11 0.92
CA GLY A 52 -0.92 4.28 1.08
C GLY A 52 -1.06 3.24 -0.03
N GLY A 53 -1.69 2.11 0.29
CA GLY A 53 -1.97 1.05 -0.69
C GLY A 53 -3.20 1.32 -1.57
N SER A 54 -3.95 2.41 -1.33
CA SER A 54 -5.06 2.83 -2.20
C SER A 54 -4.55 3.69 -3.35
N ASP A 55 -5.39 3.87 -4.37
CA ASP A 55 -5.14 4.79 -5.47
C ASP A 55 -5.23 6.26 -5.02
N LEU A 56 -4.77 7.18 -5.87
CA LEU A 56 -4.79 8.60 -5.59
C LEU A 56 -6.21 9.13 -5.35
N SER A 57 -7.20 8.61 -6.06
CA SER A 57 -8.60 9.09 -5.98
C SER A 57 -9.14 8.98 -4.55
N LYS A 58 -8.87 7.86 -3.88
CA LYS A 58 -9.27 7.62 -2.50
C LYS A 58 -8.46 8.46 -1.51
N GLN A 59 -7.18 8.68 -1.78
CA GLN A 59 -6.36 9.55 -0.94
C GLN A 59 -6.79 11.02 -1.03
N LEU A 60 -7.25 11.48 -2.21
CA LEU A 60 -7.84 12.80 -2.38
C LEU A 60 -9.14 12.96 -1.58
N GLU A 61 -9.97 11.91 -1.52
CA GLU A 61 -11.18 11.90 -0.67
C GLU A 61 -10.82 12.05 0.82
N GLN A 62 -9.78 11.36 1.28
CA GLN A 62 -9.37 11.33 2.68
C GLN A 62 -8.59 12.58 3.12
N LEU A 63 -7.63 13.01 2.31
CA LEU A 63 -6.67 14.06 2.64
C LEU A 63 -7.00 15.41 2.00
N GLY A 64 -7.99 15.48 1.12
CA GLY A 64 -8.41 16.69 0.41
C GLY A 64 -7.86 16.79 -1.01
N SER A 65 -8.53 17.59 -1.84
CA SER A 65 -8.23 17.71 -3.28
C SER A 65 -6.88 18.36 -3.58
N ASP A 66 -6.31 19.09 -2.63
CA ASP A 66 -5.03 19.78 -2.71
C ASP A 66 -3.88 18.98 -2.07
N VAL A 67 -4.06 17.68 -1.81
CA VAL A 67 -3.06 16.84 -1.14
C VAL A 67 -1.68 16.84 -1.81
N LEU A 68 -1.64 16.92 -3.15
CA LEU A 68 -0.39 16.97 -3.92
C LEU A 68 0.40 18.26 -3.69
N ASP A 69 -0.29 19.33 -3.30
CA ASP A 69 0.32 20.61 -2.92
C ASP A 69 0.66 20.64 -1.43
N GLN A 70 0.03 19.82 -0.59
CA GLN A 70 0.24 19.79 0.86
C GLN A 70 1.41 18.89 1.30
N PHE A 71 1.79 17.90 0.49
CA PHE A 71 2.93 17.02 0.77
C PHE A 71 4.07 17.23 -0.23
N ASP A 72 5.31 16.97 0.20
CA ASP A 72 6.47 17.00 -0.70
C ASP A 72 6.55 15.73 -1.54
N TYR A 73 6.14 14.60 -0.95
CA TYR A 73 6.00 13.31 -1.60
C TYR A 73 4.60 12.72 -1.41
N ALA A 74 4.04 12.15 -2.46
CA ALA A 74 2.76 11.45 -2.41
C ALA A 74 2.90 10.08 -3.08
N PHE A 75 2.73 9.02 -2.30
CA PHE A 75 2.87 7.64 -2.77
C PHE A 75 1.52 6.91 -2.70
N SER A 76 0.88 6.76 -3.85
CA SER A 76 -0.31 5.94 -4.05
C SER A 76 0.10 4.54 -4.47
N GLU A 77 -0.73 3.54 -4.17
CA GLU A 77 -0.44 2.13 -4.47
C GLU A 77 0.97 1.71 -4.02
N ASN A 78 1.32 2.02 -2.76
CA ASN A 78 2.64 1.77 -2.15
C ASN A 78 3.83 2.50 -2.83
N GLY A 79 3.54 3.48 -3.69
CA GLY A 79 4.53 4.25 -4.43
C GLY A 79 4.69 3.83 -5.89
N LEU A 80 3.81 2.99 -6.43
CA LEU A 80 3.81 2.72 -7.87
C LEU A 80 3.37 3.95 -8.67
N THR A 81 2.42 4.69 -8.14
CA THR A 81 2.13 6.06 -8.57
C THR A 81 2.71 6.99 -7.52
N ALA A 82 3.66 7.82 -7.95
CA ALA A 82 4.42 8.68 -7.06
C ALA A 82 4.44 10.11 -7.58
N TYR A 83 4.33 11.07 -6.67
CA TYR A 83 4.50 12.49 -6.98
C TYR A 83 5.57 13.09 -6.07
N ARG A 84 6.32 14.05 -6.61
CA ARG A 84 7.28 14.91 -5.92
C ARG A 84 6.93 16.35 -6.23
N LEU A 85 6.63 17.15 -5.20
CA LEU A 85 6.27 18.56 -5.34
C LEU A 85 5.16 18.78 -6.41
N GLY A 86 4.09 17.99 -6.32
CA GLY A 86 2.97 18.01 -7.26
C GLY A 86 3.24 17.45 -8.66
N LYS A 87 4.48 17.04 -8.96
CA LYS A 87 4.86 16.47 -10.27
C LYS A 87 4.93 14.96 -10.21
N GLU A 88 4.30 14.30 -11.17
CA GLU A 88 4.34 12.85 -11.30
C GLU A 88 5.78 12.36 -11.57
N LEU A 89 6.21 11.37 -10.80
CA LEU A 89 7.46 10.64 -11.00
C LEU A 89 7.21 9.46 -11.95
N ALA A 90 8.28 8.88 -12.49
CA ALA A 90 8.16 7.69 -13.32
C ALA A 90 7.45 6.56 -12.54
N SER A 91 6.28 6.15 -13.03
CA SER A 91 5.52 5.04 -12.49
C SER A 91 6.01 3.73 -13.11
N GLN A 92 5.79 2.63 -12.38
CA GLN A 92 5.99 1.28 -12.89
C GLN A 92 4.67 0.52 -12.67
N SER A 93 4.27 -0.27 -13.65
CA SER A 93 3.07 -1.11 -13.56
C SER A 93 3.42 -2.59 -13.47
N PHE A 94 2.50 -3.39 -12.92
CA PHE A 94 2.65 -4.83 -12.80
C PHE A 94 2.90 -5.48 -14.16
N ILE A 95 2.18 -5.02 -15.20
CA ILE A 95 2.32 -5.56 -16.56
C ILE A 95 3.68 -5.23 -17.18
N GLU A 96 4.23 -4.05 -16.92
CA GLU A 96 5.58 -3.68 -17.38
C GLU A 96 6.67 -4.47 -16.64
N TRP A 97 6.46 -4.80 -15.36
CA TRP A 97 7.40 -5.62 -14.60
C TRP A 97 7.38 -7.10 -15.04
N ILE A 98 6.19 -7.70 -15.15
CA ILE A 98 6.04 -9.13 -15.45
C ILE A 98 6.19 -9.43 -16.95
N GLY A 99 5.77 -8.50 -17.81
CA GLY A 99 5.65 -8.69 -19.26
C GLY A 99 4.40 -9.48 -19.68
N GLU A 100 3.88 -9.16 -20.87
CA GLU A 100 2.66 -9.77 -21.43
C GLU A 100 2.76 -11.30 -21.56
N GLU A 101 3.93 -11.84 -21.88
CA GLU A 101 4.10 -13.29 -22.06
C GLU A 101 3.87 -14.06 -20.75
N GLU A 102 4.56 -13.67 -19.68
CA GLU A 102 4.43 -14.31 -18.37
C GLU A 102 3.08 -14.00 -17.73
N TYR A 103 2.54 -12.78 -17.91
CA TYR A 103 1.19 -12.46 -17.46
C TYR A 103 0.13 -13.36 -18.12
N ASN A 104 0.22 -13.59 -19.44
CA ASN A 104 -0.70 -14.48 -20.13
C ASN A 104 -0.60 -15.92 -19.61
N LYS A 105 0.60 -16.42 -19.28
CA LYS A 105 0.78 -17.74 -18.66
C LYS A 105 0.09 -17.78 -17.28
N LEU A 106 0.32 -16.76 -16.45
CA LEU A 106 -0.28 -16.62 -15.12
C LEU A 106 -1.81 -16.55 -15.18
N ALA A 107 -2.36 -15.68 -16.01
CA ALA A 107 -3.81 -15.51 -16.16
C ALA A 107 -4.47 -16.80 -16.68
N LYS A 108 -3.89 -17.47 -17.67
CA LYS A 108 -4.39 -18.75 -18.17
C LYS A 108 -4.41 -19.82 -17.08
N PHE A 109 -3.32 -19.96 -16.32
CA PHE A 109 -3.26 -20.91 -15.22
C PHE A 109 -4.34 -20.61 -14.16
N ILE A 110 -4.49 -19.35 -13.76
CA ILE A 110 -5.51 -18.93 -12.80
C ILE A 110 -6.91 -19.32 -13.28
N LEU A 111 -7.26 -19.00 -14.53
CA LEU A 111 -8.57 -19.31 -15.09
C LEU A 111 -8.82 -20.82 -15.21
N GLN A 112 -7.79 -21.59 -15.59
CA GLN A 112 -7.88 -23.06 -15.67
C GLN A 112 -8.03 -23.69 -14.28
N TYR A 113 -7.27 -23.24 -13.29
CA TYR A 113 -7.37 -23.71 -11.91
C TYR A 113 -8.76 -23.40 -11.33
N LEU A 114 -9.25 -22.17 -11.57
CA LEU A 114 -10.60 -21.80 -11.17
C LEU A 114 -11.66 -22.67 -11.82
N ALA A 115 -11.49 -23.07 -13.07
CA ALA A 115 -12.41 -23.95 -13.77
C ALA A 115 -12.39 -25.40 -13.27
N SER A 116 -11.28 -25.86 -12.67
CA SER A 116 -11.10 -27.27 -12.26
C SER A 116 -11.51 -27.57 -10.82
N ILE A 117 -11.50 -26.58 -9.92
CA ILE A 117 -11.90 -26.78 -8.52
C ILE A 117 -13.43 -26.83 -8.37
N ASP A 118 -13.95 -27.53 -7.36
CA ASP A 118 -15.39 -27.50 -7.05
C ASP A 118 -15.69 -26.43 -6.00
N LEU A 119 -16.72 -25.62 -6.26
CA LEU A 119 -17.19 -24.56 -5.36
C LEU A 119 -18.71 -24.58 -5.28
N PRO A 120 -19.31 -24.32 -4.09
CA PRO A 120 -20.77 -24.26 -3.94
C PRO A 120 -21.42 -23.17 -4.82
N LYS A 121 -20.73 -22.04 -5.01
CA LYS A 121 -21.22 -20.88 -5.75
C LYS A 121 -20.07 -20.25 -6.55
N ARG A 122 -20.41 -19.76 -7.74
CA ARG A 122 -19.54 -18.95 -8.62
C ARG A 122 -20.31 -17.72 -9.08
N ARG A 123 -19.63 -16.57 -9.16
CA ARG A 123 -20.19 -15.30 -9.60
C ARG A 123 -19.38 -14.78 -10.78
N GLY A 124 -18.69 -13.66 -10.62
CA GLY A 124 -17.90 -13.01 -11.67
C GLY A 124 -16.77 -12.17 -11.09
N THR A 125 -15.89 -11.67 -11.96
CA THR A 125 -14.66 -10.97 -11.59
C THR A 125 -13.78 -11.84 -10.70
N PHE A 126 -13.34 -12.96 -11.25
CA PHE A 126 -12.45 -13.92 -10.58
C PHE A 126 -10.98 -13.47 -10.59
N LEU A 127 -10.61 -12.69 -11.61
CA LEU A 127 -9.31 -12.09 -11.78
C LEU A 127 -9.54 -10.61 -12.08
N GLU A 128 -9.13 -9.74 -11.16
CA GLU A 128 -9.20 -8.29 -11.30
C GLU A 128 -7.78 -7.76 -11.46
N PHE A 129 -7.50 -7.17 -12.62
CA PHE A 129 -6.21 -6.53 -12.89
C PHE A 129 -6.20 -5.10 -12.33
N ARG A 130 -5.11 -4.74 -11.65
CA ARG A 130 -4.83 -3.40 -11.14
C ARG A 130 -3.43 -2.97 -11.57
N ASN A 131 -3.11 -1.69 -11.42
CA ASN A 131 -1.81 -1.17 -11.80
C ASN A 131 -0.68 -1.88 -11.04
N GLY A 132 -0.83 -2.09 -9.73
CA GLY A 132 0.18 -2.72 -8.90
C GLY A 132 0.14 -4.24 -8.72
N MET A 133 -0.95 -4.88 -9.11
CA MET A 133 -1.22 -6.25 -8.70
C MET A 133 -2.37 -6.86 -9.47
N ILE A 134 -2.61 -8.14 -9.24
CA ILE A 134 -3.89 -8.76 -9.53
C ILE A 134 -4.56 -9.24 -8.24
N ASN A 135 -5.88 -9.10 -8.16
CA ASN A 135 -6.69 -9.70 -7.11
C ASN A 135 -7.40 -10.94 -7.68
N VAL A 136 -7.23 -12.09 -7.01
CA VAL A 136 -7.81 -13.37 -7.43
C VAL A 136 -8.86 -13.79 -6.41
N SER A 137 -10.07 -14.09 -6.87
CA SER A 137 -11.22 -14.48 -6.04
C SER A 137 -11.89 -15.75 -6.58
N PRO A 138 -11.82 -16.90 -5.86
CA PRO A 138 -12.41 -18.14 -6.36
C PRO A 138 -13.93 -18.09 -6.58
N ILE A 139 -14.66 -17.48 -5.64
CA ILE A 139 -16.11 -17.24 -5.80
C ILE A 139 -16.40 -16.09 -6.78
N GLY A 140 -15.47 -15.14 -6.93
CA GLY A 140 -15.61 -13.93 -7.75
C GLY A 140 -16.06 -12.71 -6.93
N ARG A 141 -15.53 -11.52 -7.26
CA ARG A 141 -15.81 -10.26 -6.52
C ARG A 141 -17.26 -9.79 -6.64
N ASN A 142 -18.01 -10.22 -7.66
CA ASN A 142 -19.44 -9.93 -7.77
C ASN A 142 -20.31 -10.67 -6.74
N ALA A 143 -19.73 -11.49 -5.86
CA ALA A 143 -20.46 -12.10 -4.74
C ALA A 143 -21.09 -11.06 -3.82
N SER A 144 -22.36 -11.29 -3.47
CA SER A 144 -23.10 -10.49 -2.48
C SER A 144 -22.50 -10.65 -1.09
N THR A 145 -22.79 -9.74 -0.16
CA THR A 145 -22.29 -9.81 1.22
C THR A 145 -22.60 -11.16 1.88
N ALA A 146 -23.82 -11.69 1.70
CA ALA A 146 -24.19 -13.00 2.23
C ALA A 146 -23.32 -14.12 1.64
N GLU A 147 -23.09 -14.11 0.33
CA GLU A 147 -22.26 -15.10 -0.36
C GLU A 147 -20.79 -15.01 0.03
N ARG A 148 -20.28 -13.80 0.30
CA ARG A 148 -18.92 -13.59 0.80
C ARG A 148 -18.75 -14.21 2.19
N ASN A 149 -19.72 -14.01 3.08
CA ASN A 149 -19.71 -14.62 4.41
C ASN A 149 -19.74 -16.16 4.33
N GLU A 150 -20.58 -16.72 3.46
CA GLU A 150 -20.64 -18.16 3.24
C GLU A 150 -19.33 -18.72 2.67
N PHE A 151 -18.74 -18.05 1.67
CA PHE A 151 -17.46 -18.47 1.09
C PHE A 151 -16.33 -18.40 2.12
N GLU A 152 -16.30 -17.39 2.98
CA GLU A 152 -15.30 -17.28 4.03
C GLU A 152 -15.32 -18.50 4.98
N GLN A 153 -16.52 -18.95 5.37
CA GLN A 153 -16.66 -20.16 6.21
C GLN A 153 -16.25 -21.42 5.44
N PHE A 154 -16.69 -21.54 4.18
CA PHE A 154 -16.31 -22.66 3.33
C PHE A 154 -14.79 -22.74 3.12
N ASP A 155 -14.13 -21.60 2.87
CA ASP A 155 -12.69 -21.51 2.68
C ASP A 155 -11.91 -21.80 3.96
N LYS A 156 -12.41 -21.41 5.14
CA LYS A 156 -11.79 -21.79 6.42
C LYS A 156 -11.75 -23.30 6.61
N GLU A 157 -12.80 -24.00 6.21
CA GLU A 157 -12.87 -25.46 6.31
C GLU A 157 -12.05 -26.15 5.21
N HIS A 158 -12.19 -25.72 3.95
CA HIS A 158 -11.65 -26.42 2.78
C HIS A 158 -10.29 -25.92 2.30
N GLN A 159 -9.84 -24.77 2.83
CA GLN A 159 -8.56 -24.13 2.53
C GLN A 159 -8.37 -23.84 1.03
N VAL A 160 -9.43 -23.35 0.36
CA VAL A 160 -9.45 -23.15 -1.11
C VAL A 160 -8.36 -22.17 -1.54
N ARG A 161 -8.31 -20.98 -0.93
CA ARG A 161 -7.34 -19.93 -1.26
C ARG A 161 -5.92 -20.36 -0.94
N ALA A 162 -5.70 -20.99 0.22
CA ALA A 162 -4.38 -21.47 0.63
C ALA A 162 -3.82 -22.51 -0.37
N LYS A 163 -4.62 -23.51 -0.74
CA LYS A 163 -4.23 -24.51 -1.76
C LYS A 163 -3.95 -23.88 -3.12
N PHE A 164 -4.76 -22.88 -3.51
CA PHE A 164 -4.56 -22.18 -4.78
C PHE A 164 -3.26 -21.37 -4.78
N VAL A 165 -2.98 -20.64 -3.70
CA VAL A 165 -1.70 -19.91 -3.54
C VAL A 165 -0.51 -20.87 -3.61
N GLU A 166 -0.57 -22.03 -2.96
CA GLU A 166 0.53 -23.01 -3.03
C GLU A 166 0.71 -23.59 -4.46
N ALA A 167 -0.39 -23.81 -5.19
CA ALA A 167 -0.31 -24.21 -6.59
C ALA A 167 0.33 -23.13 -7.47
N LEU A 168 -0.01 -21.85 -7.24
CA LEU A 168 0.58 -20.71 -7.95
C LEU A 168 2.08 -20.56 -7.65
N LYS A 169 2.46 -20.64 -6.37
CA LYS A 169 3.88 -20.60 -5.96
C LYS A 169 4.70 -21.70 -6.60
N LYS A 170 4.14 -22.91 -6.72
CA LYS A 170 4.82 -24.04 -7.36
C LYS A 170 5.00 -23.83 -8.86
N GLU A 171 3.94 -23.41 -9.56
CA GLU A 171 3.96 -23.23 -11.01
C GLU A 171 4.84 -22.05 -11.44
N PHE A 172 4.76 -20.94 -10.70
CA PHE A 172 5.44 -19.69 -11.03
C PHE A 172 6.60 -19.39 -10.08
N ALA A 173 7.29 -20.42 -9.60
CA ALA A 173 8.44 -20.27 -8.68
C ALA A 173 9.60 -19.44 -9.27
N HIS A 174 9.66 -19.33 -10.61
CA HIS A 174 10.62 -18.48 -11.31
C HIS A 174 10.25 -16.99 -11.27
N LEU A 175 8.98 -16.65 -11.01
CA LEU A 175 8.54 -15.29 -10.81
C LEU A 175 8.63 -14.94 -9.33
N SER A 176 9.29 -13.83 -9.01
CA SER A 176 9.40 -13.33 -7.63
C SER A 176 8.08 -12.66 -7.21
N LEU A 177 7.03 -13.46 -7.03
CA LEU A 177 5.69 -13.00 -6.63
C LEU A 177 5.43 -13.25 -5.15
N THR A 178 4.80 -12.27 -4.51
CA THR A 178 4.22 -12.37 -3.18
C THR A 178 2.70 -12.58 -3.30
N PHE A 179 2.16 -13.43 -2.42
CA PHE A 179 0.75 -13.79 -2.37
C PHE A 179 0.19 -13.44 -0.99
N SER A 180 -0.81 -12.57 -0.93
CA SER A 180 -1.42 -12.13 0.32
C SER A 180 -2.89 -12.52 0.39
N ILE A 181 -3.22 -13.50 1.24
CA ILE A 181 -4.62 -13.87 1.50
C ILE A 181 -5.22 -12.85 2.46
N GLY A 182 -6.18 -12.08 1.97
CA GLY A 182 -6.80 -10.98 2.70
C GLY A 182 -8.32 -10.94 2.55
N GLY A 183 -9.00 -10.50 3.61
CA GLY A 183 -10.46 -10.40 3.63
C GLY A 183 -11.18 -11.75 3.45
N GLN A 184 -12.41 -11.70 2.94
CA GLN A 184 -13.32 -12.85 2.96
C GLN A 184 -13.18 -13.79 1.76
N ILE A 185 -12.83 -13.26 0.59
CA ILE A 185 -13.03 -13.99 -0.68
C ILE A 185 -11.82 -14.06 -1.61
N SER A 186 -10.77 -13.28 -1.39
CA SER A 186 -9.71 -13.10 -2.37
C SER A 186 -8.32 -13.23 -1.76
N PHE A 187 -7.33 -13.18 -2.64
CA PHE A 187 -5.94 -12.93 -2.32
C PHE A 187 -5.31 -12.07 -3.41
N ASP A 188 -4.30 -11.28 -3.03
CA ASP A 188 -3.55 -10.43 -3.93
C ASP A 188 -2.29 -11.14 -4.41
N VAL A 189 -1.90 -10.90 -5.67
CA VAL A 189 -0.65 -11.37 -6.28
C VAL A 189 0.08 -10.17 -6.86
N PHE A 190 1.30 -9.95 -6.39
CA PHE A 190 2.11 -8.80 -6.77
C PHE A 190 3.60 -9.15 -6.69
N PRO A 191 4.49 -8.39 -7.34
CA PRO A 191 5.92 -8.63 -7.25
C PRO A 191 6.41 -8.46 -5.81
N THR A 192 7.30 -9.33 -5.38
CA THR A 192 7.88 -9.26 -4.04
C THR A 192 8.57 -7.92 -3.83
N GLY A 193 8.31 -7.28 -2.70
CA GLY A 193 8.79 -5.92 -2.38
C GLY A 193 7.93 -4.78 -2.93
N TRP A 194 6.72 -5.07 -3.44
CA TRP A 194 5.69 -4.06 -3.75
C TRP A 194 4.76 -3.78 -2.56
N ASP A 195 5.27 -3.98 -1.34
CA ASP A 195 4.74 -3.41 -0.10
C ASP A 195 5.19 -1.94 0.04
N LYS A 196 4.92 -1.30 1.18
CA LYS A 196 5.23 0.13 1.38
C LYS A 196 6.72 0.46 1.27
N THR A 197 7.63 -0.50 1.46
CA THR A 197 9.08 -0.28 1.23
C THR A 197 9.38 0.09 -0.22
N TYR A 198 8.48 -0.22 -1.16
CA TYR A 198 8.62 0.16 -2.56
C TYR A 198 8.86 1.65 -2.74
N CYS A 199 8.16 2.51 -1.98
CA CYS A 199 8.28 3.97 -2.13
C CYS A 199 9.67 4.51 -1.77
N LEU A 200 10.45 3.78 -0.96
CA LEU A 200 11.77 4.23 -0.50
C LEU A 200 12.77 4.38 -1.67
N ARG A 201 12.55 3.68 -2.80
CA ARG A 201 13.36 3.86 -4.01
C ARG A 201 13.29 5.28 -4.59
N HIS A 202 12.15 5.96 -4.39
CA HIS A 202 11.92 7.29 -4.94
C HIS A 202 12.66 8.39 -4.18
N VAL A 203 13.06 8.11 -2.94
CA VAL A 203 13.74 9.04 -2.04
C VAL A 203 15.21 8.69 -1.81
N GLU A 204 15.66 7.52 -2.28
CA GLU A 204 17.05 7.06 -2.13
C GLU A 204 18.06 8.04 -2.73
N ALA A 205 17.76 8.57 -3.92
CA ALA A 205 18.63 9.50 -4.63
C ALA A 205 18.74 10.90 -3.97
N ASP A 206 17.86 11.21 -3.01
CA ASP A 206 17.92 12.45 -2.24
C ASP A 206 18.94 12.38 -1.11
N GLY A 207 19.22 11.17 -0.58
CA GLY A 207 20.20 10.97 0.48
C GLY A 207 19.76 11.52 1.84
N PHE A 208 18.49 11.34 2.21
CA PHE A 208 17.99 11.66 3.56
C PHE A 208 18.81 10.90 4.62
N LYS A 209 19.15 11.60 5.71
CA LYS A 209 19.88 11.01 6.84
C LYS A 209 18.96 10.26 7.79
N GLU A 210 17.74 10.74 7.92
CA GLU A 210 16.70 10.17 8.77
C GLU A 210 15.40 10.09 7.97
N ILE A 211 14.80 8.90 7.96
CA ILE A 211 13.48 8.67 7.37
C ILE A 211 12.58 8.14 8.48
N HIS A 212 11.72 8.99 9.03
CA HIS A 212 10.71 8.53 9.97
C HIS A 212 9.52 7.94 9.22
N PHE A 213 8.92 6.89 9.78
CA PHE A 213 7.69 6.32 9.24
C PHE A 213 6.64 6.17 10.35
N PHE A 214 5.42 6.62 10.11
CA PHE A 214 4.28 6.47 11.01
C PHE A 214 3.24 5.51 10.42
N GLY A 215 2.76 4.55 11.21
CA GLY A 215 1.75 3.57 10.77
C GLY A 215 0.93 2.96 11.91
N ASP A 216 -0.30 2.55 11.62
CA ASP A 216 -1.22 1.92 12.58
C ASP A 216 -1.10 0.38 12.60
N LYS A 217 -0.65 -0.23 11.50
CA LYS A 217 -0.59 -1.68 11.30
C LYS A 217 0.83 -2.18 11.18
N THR A 218 1.64 -1.82 12.17
CA THR A 218 3.07 -2.17 12.28
C THR A 218 3.31 -3.57 12.87
N TYR A 219 2.26 -4.31 13.24
CA TYR A 219 2.37 -5.69 13.69
C TYR A 219 2.63 -6.65 12.52
N LYS A 220 3.26 -7.79 12.78
CA LYS A 220 3.56 -8.80 11.73
C LYS A 220 2.30 -9.22 10.96
N GLY A 221 2.28 -8.98 9.66
CA GLY A 221 1.14 -9.22 8.77
C GLY A 221 0.21 -8.03 8.56
N GLY A 222 0.45 -6.91 9.26
CA GLY A 222 -0.10 -5.61 8.92
C GLY A 222 0.64 -5.00 7.71
N ASN A 223 -0.02 -4.10 6.98
CA ASN A 223 0.51 -3.51 5.74
C ASN A 223 1.60 -2.45 5.96
N ASP A 224 1.87 -2.08 7.22
CA ASP A 224 2.96 -1.18 7.58
C ASP A 224 4.19 -1.92 8.10
N TYR A 225 4.09 -3.24 8.35
CA TYR A 225 5.12 -4.02 9.00
C TYR A 225 6.47 -3.90 8.28
N GLU A 226 6.48 -4.13 6.96
CA GLU A 226 7.72 -4.17 6.18
C GLU A 226 8.45 -2.83 6.17
N ILE A 227 7.74 -1.72 5.99
CA ILE A 227 8.35 -0.37 6.02
C ILE A 227 8.73 0.05 7.44
N TYR A 228 7.94 -0.31 8.44
CA TYR A 228 8.21 0.00 9.84
C TYR A 228 9.50 -0.66 10.37
N VAL A 229 9.78 -1.89 9.94
CA VAL A 229 10.99 -2.64 10.35
C VAL A 229 12.17 -2.52 9.38
N ASP A 230 12.01 -1.78 8.29
CA ASP A 230 13.08 -1.56 7.31
C ASP A 230 14.21 -0.73 7.95
N ASP A 231 15.46 -1.20 7.85
CA ASP A 231 16.64 -0.56 8.47
C ASP A 231 16.88 0.89 8.00
N ARG A 232 16.26 1.31 6.89
CA ARG A 232 16.32 2.70 6.41
C ARG A 232 15.38 3.63 7.16
N THR A 233 14.42 3.11 7.92
CA THR A 233 13.40 3.92 8.61
C THR A 233 13.54 3.90 10.13
N ILE A 234 13.05 4.98 10.74
CA ILE A 234 12.80 5.11 12.17
C ILE A 234 11.29 5.01 12.35
N GLY A 235 10.81 3.79 12.62
CA GLY A 235 9.39 3.48 12.71
C GLY A 235 8.71 3.95 14.00
N HIS A 236 7.55 4.57 13.86
CA HIS A 236 6.66 5.02 14.94
C HIS A 236 5.29 4.36 14.79
N SER A 237 4.96 3.45 15.72
CA SER A 237 3.62 2.84 15.74
C SER A 237 2.62 3.80 16.40
N VAL A 238 1.45 3.94 15.81
CA VAL A 238 0.35 4.76 16.35
C VAL A 238 -0.93 3.93 16.47
N GLU A 239 -1.85 4.35 17.34
CA GLU A 239 -3.18 3.72 17.45
C GLU A 239 -4.27 4.61 16.83
N SER A 240 -3.95 5.88 16.59
CA SER A 240 -4.89 6.89 16.11
C SER A 240 -4.19 8.11 15.51
N PRO A 241 -4.92 8.95 14.76
CA PRO A 241 -4.40 10.25 14.31
C PRO A 241 -3.99 11.18 15.47
N ALA A 242 -4.63 11.05 16.63
CA ALA A 242 -4.27 11.83 17.82
C ALA A 242 -2.89 11.43 18.36
N ASP A 243 -2.54 10.14 18.30
CA ASP A 243 -1.20 9.67 18.66
C ASP A 243 -0.15 10.18 17.68
N THR A 244 -0.45 10.18 16.38
CA THR A 244 0.42 10.79 15.36
C THR A 244 0.71 12.24 15.73
N VAL A 245 -0.32 13.05 16.00
CA VAL A 245 -0.16 14.47 16.40
C VAL A 245 0.71 14.59 17.65
N ARG A 246 0.44 13.78 18.69
CA ARG A 246 1.19 13.82 19.95
C ARG A 246 2.67 13.53 19.74
N ILE A 247 3.00 12.45 19.02
CA ILE A 247 4.39 12.07 18.76
C ILE A 247 5.10 13.12 17.90
N LEU A 248 4.41 13.70 16.91
CA LEU A 248 4.98 14.79 16.10
C LEU A 248 5.32 16.04 16.93
N LYS A 249 4.45 16.41 17.88
CA LYS A 249 4.71 17.52 18.83
C LYS A 249 5.94 17.24 19.68
N GLU A 250 6.08 16.01 20.17
CA GLU A 250 7.22 15.58 21.00
C GLU A 250 8.54 15.50 20.21
N LEU A 251 8.52 14.97 18.98
CA LEU A 251 9.74 14.74 18.19
C LEU A 251 10.28 16.00 17.50
N PHE A 252 9.39 16.91 17.09
CA PHE A 252 9.76 18.05 16.25
C PHE A 252 9.52 19.40 16.92
N ASP A 253 9.25 19.44 18.23
CA ASP A 253 8.97 20.66 18.99
C ASP A 253 7.89 21.53 18.30
N LEU A 254 6.72 20.94 18.07
CA LEU A 254 5.54 21.58 17.47
C LEU A 254 4.45 21.89 18.52
#